data_AF-A0A7X0HTH8-F1
#
_entry.id   AF-A0A7X0HTH8-F1
#
_cell.length_a   1.000
_cell.length_b   1.000
_cell.length_c   1.000
_cell.angle_alpha   90.00
_cell.angle_beta   90.00
_cell.angle_gamma   90.00
#
_symmetry.space_group_name_H-M   'P 1'
#
loop_
_entity.id
_entity.type
_entity.pdbx_description
1 polymer ?
#
loop_
_entity_poly.entity_id
_entity_poly.type
_entity_poly.pdbx_seq_one_letter_code
_entity_poly.pdbx_strand_id
1 'polypeptide(L)'
;MNIHEALRNVTQKKQEYFKWKHDIRFNISEPRKSEEEFLQSVDLKTLNTFHRWERSQEYKSLLMLLLESKVANDFEDIYKIVTDKAKDGDEKSIRLFLSMQKDIQSNAKLAAKTFEKVEEIDDMDDLVLD
;
A
#
# COMPACT_ATOMS: atom_id res chain seq x y z
N MET A 1 -2.05 0.74 10.68
CA MET A 1 -0.62 1.07 10.51
C MET A 1 -0.29 0.89 9.04
N ASN A 2 0.18 1.93 8.35
CA ASN A 2 0.58 1.83 6.94
C ASN A 2 2.06 1.44 6.77
N ILE A 3 2.48 1.17 5.54
CA ILE A 3 3.88 0.78 5.25
C ILE A 3 4.89 1.85 5.66
N HIS A 4 4.57 3.14 5.52
CA HIS A 4 5.48 4.24 5.88
C HIS A 4 5.67 4.37 7.39
N GLU A 5 4.64 4.11 8.18
CA GLU A 5 4.69 4.00 9.64
C GLU A 5 5.51 2.79 10.06
N ALA A 6 5.23 1.61 9.48
CA ALA A 6 5.94 0.38 9.84
C ALA A 6 7.45 0.47 9.53
N LEU A 7 7.82 1.11 8.42
CA LEU A 7 9.22 1.32 8.04
C LEU A 7 10.01 2.24 8.98
N ARG A 8 9.35 3.02 9.86
CA ARG A 8 10.05 3.80 10.89
C ARG A 8 10.59 2.93 12.03
N ASN A 9 10.12 1.69 12.15
CA ASN A 9 10.51 0.75 13.20
C ASN A 9 11.71 -0.15 12.80
N VAL A 10 12.25 0.01 11.60
CA VAL A 10 13.44 -0.72 11.14
C VAL A 10 14.65 0.22 11.02
N THR A 11 15.85 -0.34 10.91
CA THR A 11 17.06 0.47 10.73
C THR A 11 17.01 1.28 9.44
N GLN A 12 17.63 2.46 9.42
CA GLN A 12 17.63 3.35 8.26
C GLN A 12 18.09 2.65 6.96
N LYS A 13 19.18 1.86 7.00
CA LYS A 13 19.66 1.10 5.84
C LYS A 13 18.61 0.11 5.31
N LYS A 14 17.87 -0.58 6.21
CA LYS A 14 16.78 -1.50 5.84
C LYS A 14 15.58 -0.75 5.25
N GLN A 15 15.25 0.40 5.82
CA GLN A 15 14.20 1.28 5.30
C GLN A 15 14.52 1.75 3.88
N GLU A 16 15.73 2.24 3.66
CA GLU A 16 16.20 2.70 2.34
C GLU A 16 16.23 1.55 1.33
N TYR A 17 16.71 0.37 1.75
CA TYR A 17 16.66 -0.84 0.92
C TYR A 17 15.24 -1.21 0.50
N PHE A 18 14.30 -1.23 1.45
CA PHE A 18 12.91 -1.59 1.16
C PHE A 18 12.26 -0.60 0.20
N LYS A 19 12.48 0.71 0.42
CA LYS A 19 11.97 1.77 -0.46
C LYS A 19 12.56 1.68 -1.86
N TRP A 20 13.86 1.45 -1.98
CA TRP A 20 14.54 1.26 -3.26
C TRP A 20 14.04 0.01 -3.97
N LYS A 21 13.97 -1.14 -3.27
CA LYS A 21 13.60 -2.43 -3.86
C LYS A 21 12.20 -2.43 -4.45
N HIS A 22 11.24 -1.89 -3.70
CA HIS A 22 9.80 -1.91 -4.04
C HIS A 22 9.29 -0.63 -4.72
N ASP A 23 10.20 0.31 -4.97
CA ASP A 23 9.93 1.58 -5.65
C ASP A 23 8.81 2.42 -5.03
N ILE A 24 8.77 2.46 -3.69
CA ILE A 24 7.81 3.28 -2.91
C ILE A 24 8.44 4.62 -2.49
N ARG A 25 9.28 5.17 -3.36
CA ARG A 25 9.99 6.42 -3.11
C ARG A 25 9.01 7.59 -3.21
N PHE A 26 9.25 8.62 -2.41
CA PHE A 26 8.42 9.84 -2.45
C PHE A 26 8.54 10.56 -3.79
N ASN A 27 9.77 10.70 -4.30
CA ASN A 27 10.02 11.29 -5.60
C ASN A 27 10.12 10.19 -6.68
N ILE A 28 9.02 9.96 -7.39
CA ILE A 28 8.95 9.00 -8.51
C ILE A 28 9.56 9.59 -9.79
N SER A 29 9.66 10.92 -9.90
CA SER A 29 10.21 11.58 -11.09
C SER A 29 11.72 11.35 -11.27
N GLU A 30 12.43 11.02 -10.19
CA GLU A 30 13.84 10.66 -10.24
C GLU A 30 14.03 9.20 -10.65
N PRO A 31 14.96 8.92 -11.57
CA PRO A 31 15.27 7.55 -11.96
C PRO A 31 15.68 6.73 -10.73
N ARG A 32 15.28 5.46 -10.73
CA ARG A 32 15.68 4.54 -9.66
C ARG A 32 17.19 4.37 -9.70
N LYS A 33 17.83 4.57 -8.55
CA LYS A 33 19.26 4.31 -8.35
C LYS A 33 19.61 2.90 -8.84
N SER A 34 20.76 2.74 -9.49
CA SER A 34 21.35 1.42 -9.74
C SER A 34 21.65 0.69 -8.42
N GLU A 35 21.97 -0.59 -8.49
CA GLU A 35 22.41 -1.34 -7.30
C GLU A 35 23.69 -0.73 -6.69
N GLU A 36 24.64 -0.35 -7.54
CA GLU A 36 25.90 0.27 -7.15
C GLU A 36 25.68 1.63 -6.48
N GLU A 37 24.83 2.48 -7.07
CA GLU A 37 24.47 3.78 -6.51
C GLU A 37 23.73 3.65 -5.17
N PHE A 38 22.85 2.65 -5.07
CA PHE A 38 22.17 2.34 -3.82
C PHE A 38 23.18 1.90 -2.75
N LEU A 39 24.06 0.94 -3.07
CA LEU A 39 25.09 0.42 -2.18
C LEU A 39 26.05 1.52 -1.68
N GLN A 40 26.43 2.45 -2.56
CA GLN A 40 27.19 3.65 -2.19
C GLN A 40 26.40 4.51 -1.19
N SER A 41 25.10 4.73 -1.42
CA SER A 41 24.28 5.55 -0.51
C SER A 41 24.08 4.98 0.89
N VAL A 42 24.14 3.64 1.03
CA VAL A 42 24.02 2.96 2.33
C VAL A 42 25.38 2.54 2.92
N ASP A 43 26.49 2.95 2.30
CA ASP A 43 27.86 2.57 2.68
C ASP A 43 28.00 1.05 2.89
N LEU A 44 27.69 0.28 1.85
CA LEU A 44 27.85 -1.17 1.81
C LEU A 44 28.49 -1.62 0.50
N LYS A 45 29.22 -2.74 0.55
CA LYS A 45 29.86 -3.32 -0.64
C LYS A 45 28.99 -4.35 -1.37
N THR A 46 28.00 -4.94 -0.69
CA THR A 46 27.15 -6.01 -1.24
C THR A 46 25.76 -5.97 -0.63
N LEU A 47 24.77 -6.55 -1.33
CA LEU A 47 23.39 -6.70 -0.85
C LEU A 47 23.18 -7.89 0.10
N ASN A 48 24.21 -8.67 0.40
CA ASN A 48 24.11 -9.93 1.15
C ASN A 48 23.39 -9.77 2.50
N THR A 49 23.64 -8.64 3.19
CA THR A 49 22.99 -8.32 4.46
C THR A 49 21.48 -8.14 4.30
N PHE A 50 21.05 -7.51 3.21
CA PHE A 50 19.64 -7.31 2.87
C PHE A 50 18.98 -8.60 2.38
N HIS A 51 19.63 -9.37 1.51
CA HIS A 51 19.10 -10.68 1.08
C HIS A 51 18.90 -11.64 2.26
N ARG A 52 19.78 -11.60 3.27
CA ARG A 52 19.56 -12.32 4.52
C ARG A 52 18.35 -11.78 5.27
N TRP A 53 18.21 -10.46 5.34
CA TRP A 53 17.08 -9.80 6.00
C TRP A 53 15.73 -10.12 5.34
N GLU A 54 15.68 -10.29 4.02
CA GLU A 54 14.46 -10.65 3.29
C GLU A 54 13.80 -11.96 3.76
N ARG A 55 14.59 -12.85 4.36
CA ARG A 55 14.11 -14.12 4.89
C ARG A 55 13.49 -13.99 6.28
N SER A 56 13.66 -12.84 6.94
CA SER A 56 13.17 -12.59 8.30
C SER A 56 11.66 -12.34 8.33
N GLN A 57 11.06 -12.55 9.51
CA GLN A 57 9.65 -12.23 9.73
C GLN A 57 9.38 -10.72 9.62
N GLU A 58 10.33 -9.88 10.08
CA GLU A 58 10.25 -8.42 9.97
C GLU A 58 10.04 -7.97 8.51
N TYR A 59 10.83 -8.50 7.58
CA TYR A 59 10.69 -8.17 6.17
C TYR A 59 9.36 -8.68 5.57
N LYS A 60 8.96 -9.91 5.92
CA LYS A 60 7.68 -10.48 5.46
C LYS A 60 6.50 -9.62 5.91
N SER A 61 6.50 -9.15 7.16
CA SER A 61 5.45 -8.27 7.69
C SER A 61 5.39 -6.93 6.94
N LEU A 62 6.54 -6.32 6.63
CA LEU A 62 6.58 -5.10 5.80
C LEU A 62 6.03 -5.36 4.40
N LEU A 63 6.38 -6.50 3.79
CA LEU A 63 5.87 -6.86 2.48
C LEU A 63 4.35 -7.04 2.49
N MET A 64 3.77 -7.65 3.53
CA MET A 64 2.32 -7.80 3.64
C MET A 64 1.61 -6.44 3.72
N LEU A 65 2.13 -5.49 4.50
CA LEU A 65 1.58 -4.13 4.57
C LEU A 65 1.68 -3.38 3.22
N LEU A 66 2.79 -3.58 2.50
CA LEU A 66 2.93 -3.02 1.16
C LEU A 66 1.89 -3.61 0.20
N LEU A 67 1.73 -4.94 0.20
CA LEU A 67 0.76 -5.61 -0.66
C LEU A 67 -0.66 -5.17 -0.33
N GLU A 68 -1.01 -5.06 0.95
CA GLU A 68 -2.31 -4.52 1.40
C GLU A 68 -2.60 -3.14 0.80
N SER A 69 -1.61 -2.25 0.71
CA SER A 69 -1.78 -0.94 0.07
C SER A 69 -1.99 -0.99 -1.46
N LYS A 70 -1.53 -2.06 -2.12
CA LYS A 70 -1.68 -2.27 -3.57
C LYS A 70 -2.96 -3.00 -3.94
N VAL A 71 -3.52 -3.78 -3.02
CA VAL A 71 -4.75 -4.57 -3.24
C VAL A 71 -5.88 -3.72 -3.79
N ALA A 72 -6.03 -2.46 -3.38
CA ALA A 72 -7.08 -1.59 -3.91
C ALA A 72 -6.94 -1.36 -5.43
N ASN A 73 -5.72 -1.10 -5.91
CA ASN A 73 -5.44 -0.91 -7.34
C ASN A 73 -5.59 -2.23 -8.11
N ASP A 74 -5.03 -3.34 -7.57
CA ASP A 74 -5.16 -4.66 -8.18
C ASP A 74 -6.63 -5.09 -8.28
N PHE A 75 -7.43 -4.75 -7.25
CA PHE A 75 -8.86 -5.02 -7.23
C PHE A 75 -9.61 -4.20 -8.30
N GLU A 76 -9.22 -2.95 -8.55
CA GLU A 76 -9.77 -2.13 -9.63
C GLU A 76 -9.51 -2.77 -11.00
N ASP A 77 -8.28 -3.23 -11.24
CA ASP A 77 -7.89 -3.86 -12.51
C ASP A 77 -8.61 -5.20 -12.72
N ILE A 78 -8.69 -6.03 -11.68
CA ILE A 78 -9.45 -7.29 -11.72
C ILE A 78 -10.93 -7.01 -11.95
N TYR A 79 -11.51 -6.00 -11.29
CA TYR A 79 -12.91 -5.61 -11.48
C TYR A 79 -13.22 -5.27 -12.94
N LYS A 80 -12.36 -4.51 -13.62
CA LYS A 80 -12.51 -4.18 -15.05
C LYS A 80 -12.55 -5.45 -15.89
N ILE A 81 -11.56 -6.33 -15.74
CA ILE A 81 -11.46 -7.59 -16.50
C ILE A 81 -12.67 -8.50 -16.27
N VAL A 82 -13.10 -8.66 -15.02
CA VAL A 82 -14.24 -9.50 -14.66
C VAL A 82 -15.54 -8.93 -15.23
N THR A 83 -15.71 -7.61 -15.16
CA THR A 83 -16.89 -6.92 -15.69
C THR A 83 -17.01 -7.09 -17.21
N ASP A 84 -15.90 -6.95 -17.94
CA ASP A 84 -15.89 -7.12 -19.40
C ASP A 84 -16.29 -8.55 -19.78
N LYS A 85 -15.67 -9.56 -19.16
CA LYS A 85 -16.01 -10.97 -19.41
C LYS A 85 -17.45 -11.33 -19.00
N ALA A 86 -17.94 -10.74 -17.91
CA ALA A 86 -19.32 -10.97 -17.47
C ALA A 86 -20.34 -10.41 -18.46
N LYS A 87 -20.06 -9.23 -19.05
CA LYS A 87 -20.90 -8.62 -20.11
C LYS A 87 -20.90 -9.46 -21.39
N ASP A 88 -19.80 -10.13 -21.69
CA ASP A 88 -19.69 -11.07 -22.82
C ASP A 88 -20.45 -12.40 -22.59
N GLY A 89 -21.05 -12.58 -21.40
CA GLY A 89 -21.86 -13.75 -21.07
C GLY A 89 -21.09 -14.92 -20.45
N ASP A 90 -19.82 -14.74 -20.06
CA ASP A 90 -19.08 -15.79 -19.35
C ASP A 90 -19.68 -16.04 -17.96
N GLU A 91 -20.33 -17.19 -17.80
CA GLU A 91 -21.10 -17.54 -16.60
C GLU A 91 -20.24 -17.55 -15.32
N LYS A 92 -18.95 -17.91 -15.43
CA LYS A 92 -18.02 -17.87 -14.29
C LYS A 92 -17.73 -16.44 -13.85
N SER A 93 -17.46 -15.55 -14.81
CA SER A 93 -17.21 -14.14 -14.55
C SER A 93 -18.46 -13.42 -14.04
N ILE A 94 -19.66 -13.77 -14.50
CA ILE A 94 -20.92 -13.26 -13.94
C ILE A 94 -21.06 -13.60 -12.46
N ARG A 95 -20.81 -14.87 -12.08
CA ARG A 95 -20.84 -15.28 -10.66
C ARG A 95 -19.79 -14.54 -9.83
N LEU A 96 -18.57 -14.39 -10.36
CA LEU A 96 -17.49 -13.68 -9.69
C LEU A 96 -17.84 -12.20 -9.49
N PHE A 97 -18.38 -11.55 -10.53
CA PHE A 97 -18.85 -10.17 -10.47
C PHE A 97 -19.89 -9.96 -9.37
N LEU A 98 -20.88 -10.85 -9.25
CA LEU A 98 -21.91 -10.78 -8.21
C LEU A 98 -21.31 -10.95 -6.79
N SER A 99 -20.24 -11.72 -6.63
CA SER A 99 -19.50 -11.82 -5.37
C SER A 99 -18.77 -10.51 -5.07
N MET A 100 -18.00 -10.00 -6.03
CA MET A 100 -17.26 -8.74 -5.90
C MET A 100 -18.20 -7.56 -5.58
N GLN A 101 -19.40 -7.53 -6.17
CA GLN A 101 -20.41 -6.51 -5.87
C GLN A 101 -20.77 -6.47 -4.38
N LYS A 102 -20.90 -7.62 -3.73
CA LYS A 102 -21.20 -7.70 -2.28
C LYS A 102 -20.04 -7.17 -1.45
N ASP A 103 -18.82 -7.54 -1.80
CA ASP A 103 -17.61 -7.08 -1.11
C ASP A 103 -17.43 -5.57 -1.26
N ILE A 104 -17.67 -5.03 -2.46
CA ILE A 104 -17.65 -3.59 -2.73
C ILE A 104 -18.68 -2.85 -1.88
N GLN A 105 -19.92 -3.35 -1.80
CA GLN A 105 -20.95 -2.73 -0.96
C GLN A 105 -20.59 -2.74 0.53
N SER A 106 -19.95 -3.81 1.02
CA SER A 106 -19.47 -3.90 2.39
C SER A 106 -18.35 -2.87 2.65
N ASN A 107 -17.36 -2.82 1.76
CA ASN A 107 -16.22 -1.90 1.88
C ASN A 107 -16.65 -0.44 1.71
N ALA A 108 -17.61 -0.13 0.83
CA ALA A 108 -18.16 1.22 0.67
C ALA A 108 -18.81 1.75 1.96
N LYS A 109 -19.50 0.89 2.71
CA LYS A 109 -20.06 1.25 4.03
C LYS A 109 -18.97 1.52 5.07
N LEU A 110 -17.86 0.78 5.03
CA LEU A 110 -16.73 1.04 5.92
C LEU A 110 -16.02 2.35 5.54
N ALA A 111 -15.84 2.60 4.24
CA ALA A 111 -15.24 3.83 3.74
C ALA A 111 -16.09 5.07 4.10
N ALA A 112 -17.42 5.00 3.97
CA ALA A 112 -18.31 6.09 4.38
C ALA A 112 -18.06 6.54 5.83
N LYS A 113 -17.89 5.59 6.76
CA LYS A 113 -17.57 5.88 8.17
C LYS A 113 -16.22 6.58 8.38
N THR A 114 -15.27 6.40 7.46
CA THR A 114 -13.98 7.10 7.52
C THR A 114 -14.15 8.58 7.20
N PHE A 115 -15.07 8.94 6.31
CA PHE A 115 -15.34 10.32 5.90
C PHE A 115 -16.40 11.00 6.78
N GLU A 116 -17.36 10.26 7.35
CA GLU A 116 -18.35 10.78 8.30
C GLU A 116 -17.72 11.30 9.61
N LYS A 117 -16.59 10.71 10.06
CA LYS A 117 -15.88 11.15 11.29
C LYS A 117 -15.18 12.50 11.18
N VAL A 118 -15.10 13.09 9.99
CA VAL A 118 -14.43 14.38 9.77
C VAL A 118 -15.36 15.56 10.07
N GLU A 119 -16.68 15.35 10.09
CA GLU A 119 -17.66 16.44 10.33
C GLU A 119 -17.90 16.75 11.83
N GLU A 120 -17.41 15.95 12.79
CA GLU A 120 -17.69 16.15 14.23
C GLU A 120 -16.59 16.93 15.00
N ILE A 121 -15.56 17.50 14.34
CA ILE A 121 -14.41 18.15 15.03
C ILE A 121 -14.23 19.65 14.68
N ASP A 122 -15.19 20.32 14.03
CA ASP A 122 -15.03 21.74 13.64
C ASP A 122 -15.83 22.77 14.49
N ASP A 123 -16.52 22.34 15.55
CA ASP A 123 -17.36 23.22 16.40
C ASP A 123 -16.80 23.45 17.83
N MET A 124 -15.48 23.44 18.03
CA MET A 124 -14.89 23.59 19.37
C MET A 124 -13.67 24.51 19.47
N ASP A 125 -13.61 25.60 18.69
CA ASP A 125 -12.54 26.60 18.87
C ASP A 125 -12.96 28.06 18.62
N ASP A 126 -14.13 28.48 19.13
CA ASP A 126 -14.39 29.91 19.36
C ASP A 126 -15.25 30.16 20.60
N LEU A 127 -14.60 30.24 21.77
CA LEU A 127 -15.16 30.90 22.94
C LEU A 127 -14.03 31.48 23.79
N VAL A 128 -13.41 32.53 23.25
CA VAL A 128 -12.69 33.51 24.08
C VAL A 128 -13.75 34.34 24.80
N LEU A 129 -13.79 34.24 26.14
CA LEU A 129 -14.48 35.20 27.00
C LEU A 129 -13.45 35.87 27.89
N ASP A 130 -13.33 37.19 27.69
CA ASP A 130 -12.70 38.28 28.47
C ASP A 130 -11.81 37.92 29.68
#